data_AF-H0AEJ2-F1
#
_entry.id   AF-H0AEJ2-F1
#
_cell.length_a   1.000
_cell.length_b   1.000
_cell.length_c   1.000
_cell.angle_alpha   90.00
_cell.angle_beta   90.00
_cell.angle_gamma   90.00
#
_symmetry.space_group_name_H-M   'P 1'
#
loop_
_entity.id
_entity.type
_entity.pdbx_description
1 polymer ?
#
loop_
_entity_poly.entity_id
_entity_poly.type
_entity_poly.pdbx_seq_one_letter_code
_entity_poly.pdbx_strand_id
1 'polypeptide(L)'
;ALGNIKKIAVKDSAVHAVANGSDLGTMGISKLQGGIEQGEQIAITTLKGELIALGKALMNSEEMFDKQDTAASPENVYMDPSVYPKRWKQ
;
A
#
# COMPACT_ATOMS: atom_id res chain seq x y z
N ALA A 1 -7.33 -2.93 -21.06
CA ALA A 1 -6.29 -3.84 -20.55
C ALA A 1 -5.97 -3.48 -19.10
N LEU A 2 -6.65 -4.08 -18.12
CA LEU A 2 -6.38 -3.92 -16.67
C LEU A 2 -5.25 -4.87 -16.20
N GLY A 3 -4.32 -5.22 -17.09
CA GLY A 3 -3.48 -6.42 -16.95
C GLY A 3 -2.22 -6.25 -16.08
N ASN A 4 -1.70 -5.04 -15.90
CA ASN A 4 -0.36 -4.84 -15.34
C ASN A 4 -0.29 -3.78 -14.23
N ILE A 5 -1.32 -3.65 -13.38
CA ILE A 5 -1.17 -2.80 -12.18
C ILE A 5 -0.29 -3.55 -11.18
N LYS A 6 0.87 -2.95 -10.87
CA LYS A 6 1.79 -3.51 -9.88
C LYS A 6 1.17 -3.47 -8.48
N LYS A 7 1.46 -4.50 -7.69
CA LYS A 7 0.83 -4.69 -6.38
C LYS A 7 1.83 -4.50 -5.25
N ILE A 8 1.37 -3.85 -4.19
CA ILE A 8 2.03 -3.77 -2.89
C ILE A 8 1.10 -4.42 -1.86
N ALA A 9 1.61 -5.41 -1.15
CA ALA A 9 0.94 -6.04 -0.02
C ALA A 9 1.41 -5.40 1.28
N VAL A 10 0.48 -4.95 2.11
CA VAL A 10 0.77 -4.26 3.38
C VAL A 10 0.59 -5.18 4.58
N LYS A 11 1.26 -4.84 5.69
CA LYS A 11 1.07 -5.49 6.99
C LYS A 11 -0.35 -5.22 7.51
N ASP A 12 -0.92 -6.18 8.22
CA ASP A 12 -2.26 -6.05 8.84
C ASP A 12 -2.40 -4.78 9.71
N SER A 13 -1.32 -4.34 10.35
CA SER A 13 -1.30 -3.11 11.16
C SER A 13 -1.48 -1.83 10.33
N ALA A 14 -1.10 -1.84 9.06
CA ALA A 14 -1.21 -0.69 8.15
C ALA A 14 -2.53 -0.69 7.38
N VAL A 15 -3.24 -1.82 7.30
CA VAL A 15 -4.49 -1.96 6.53
C VAL A 15 -5.52 -0.91 6.96
N HIS A 16 -5.75 -0.77 8.27
CA HIS A 16 -6.74 0.17 8.78
C HIS A 16 -6.37 1.62 8.44
N ALA A 17 -5.09 2.00 8.52
CA ALA A 17 -4.64 3.36 8.20
C ALA A 17 -4.85 3.68 6.70
N VAL A 18 -4.43 2.77 5.83
CA VAL A 18 -4.60 2.89 4.37
C VAL A 18 -6.08 2.94 3.99
N ALA A 19 -6.93 2.13 4.62
CA ALA A 19 -8.37 2.15 4.41
C ALA A 19 -9.05 3.45 4.87
N ASN A 20 -8.40 4.24 5.74
CA ASN A 20 -8.85 5.59 6.07
C ASN A 20 -8.23 6.67 5.16
N GLY A 21 -7.50 6.28 4.12
CA GLY A 21 -6.82 7.20 3.20
C GLY A 21 -5.50 7.77 3.72
N SER A 22 -4.90 7.18 4.75
CA SER A 22 -3.56 7.59 5.21
C SER A 22 -2.48 7.11 4.23
N ASP A 23 -1.44 7.91 4.05
CA ASP A 23 -0.30 7.53 3.22
C ASP A 23 0.39 6.26 3.75
N LEU A 24 0.88 5.44 2.82
CA LEU A 24 1.58 4.21 3.12
C LEU A 24 3.07 4.48 3.29
N GLY A 25 3.57 4.38 4.52
CA GLY A 25 5.00 4.33 4.79
C GLY A 25 5.63 2.99 4.36
N THR A 26 6.89 3.03 3.97
CA THR A 26 7.74 1.86 3.67
C THR A 26 7.71 0.78 4.75
N MET A 27 7.67 1.18 6.04
CA MET A 27 7.56 0.25 7.18
C MET A 27 6.26 -0.56 7.19
N GLY A 28 5.19 -0.06 6.55
CA GLY A 28 3.90 -0.73 6.42
C GLY A 28 3.86 -1.78 5.32
N ILE A 29 4.86 -1.81 4.44
CA ILE A 29 4.94 -2.78 3.34
C ILE A 29 5.38 -4.14 3.89
N SER A 30 4.69 -5.19 3.44
CA SER A 30 5.09 -6.57 3.69
C SER A 30 5.69 -7.22 2.46
N LYS A 31 5.14 -6.96 1.26
CA LYS A 31 5.69 -7.40 -0.03
C LYS A 31 5.39 -6.36 -1.10
N LEU A 32 6.27 -6.20 -2.07
CA LEU A 32 6.04 -5.36 -3.25
C LEU A 32 6.50 -6.09 -4.51
N GLN A 33 5.88 -5.78 -5.64
CA GLN A 33 6.37 -6.24 -6.93
C GLN A 33 7.53 -5.36 -7.41
N GLY A 34 8.56 -5.97 -7.96
CA GLY A 34 9.70 -5.24 -8.50
C GLY A 34 9.35 -4.40 -9.73
N GLY A 35 10.18 -3.40 -10.00
CA GLY A 35 10.06 -2.52 -11.15
C GLY A 35 8.99 -1.43 -11.03
N ILE A 36 8.35 -1.25 -9.86
CA ILE A 36 7.53 -0.06 -9.57
C ILE A 36 8.36 1.20 -9.76
N GLU A 37 7.83 2.12 -10.56
CA GLU A 37 8.42 3.43 -10.81
C GLU A 37 7.71 4.50 -9.98
N GLN A 38 8.45 5.57 -9.66
CA GLN A 38 7.87 6.72 -8.99
C GLN A 38 6.80 7.37 -9.87
N GLY A 39 5.63 7.62 -9.28
CA GLY A 39 4.48 8.19 -9.96
C GLY A 39 3.57 7.19 -10.67
N GLU A 40 3.92 5.90 -10.67
CA GLU A 40 3.12 4.83 -11.25
C GLU A 40 1.86 4.53 -10.42
N GLN A 41 0.79 4.15 -11.09
CA GLN A 41 -0.43 3.67 -10.42
C GLN A 41 -0.23 2.23 -9.92
N ILE A 42 -0.48 2.03 -8.64
CA ILE A 42 -0.29 0.75 -7.95
C ILE A 42 -1.55 0.33 -7.20
N ALA A 43 -1.66 -0.97 -6.95
CA ALA A 43 -2.70 -1.56 -6.13
C ALA A 43 -2.14 -1.89 -4.75
N ILE A 44 -2.74 -1.31 -3.72
CA ILE A 44 -2.45 -1.59 -2.31
C ILE A 44 -3.40 -2.70 -1.86
N THR A 45 -2.82 -3.80 -1.39
CA THR A 45 -3.53 -5.04 -1.09
C THR A 45 -3.16 -5.58 0.28
N THR A 46 -4.00 -6.44 0.86
CA THR A 46 -3.62 -7.24 2.04
C THR A 46 -2.70 -8.38 1.62
N LEU A 47 -2.05 -9.03 2.59
CA LEU A 47 -1.29 -10.27 2.34
C LEU A 47 -2.12 -11.41 1.74
N LYS A 48 -3.46 -11.36 1.89
CA LYS A 48 -4.40 -12.32 1.32
C LYS A 48 -4.82 -11.97 -0.12
N GLY A 49 -4.36 -10.84 -0.65
CA GLY A 49 -4.71 -10.36 -1.99
C GLY A 49 -6.01 -9.59 -2.08
N GLU A 50 -6.58 -9.17 -0.94
CA GLU A 50 -7.77 -8.30 -0.92
C GLU A 50 -7.36 -6.88 -1.32
N LEU A 51 -8.13 -6.23 -2.19
CA LEU A 51 -7.86 -4.87 -2.61
C LEU A 51 -8.24 -3.90 -1.49
N ILE A 52 -7.28 -3.09 -1.04
CA ILE A 52 -7.51 -2.04 -0.05
C ILE A 52 -7.79 -0.73 -0.77
N ALA A 53 -6.85 -0.31 -1.61
CA ALA A 53 -6.92 0.95 -2.35
C ALA A 53 -6.11 0.86 -3.65
N LEU A 54 -6.47 1.70 -4.61
CA LEU A 54 -5.56 2.11 -5.69
C LEU A 54 -4.91 3.43 -5.28
N GLY A 55 -3.65 3.59 -5.66
CA GLY A 55 -2.90 4.80 -5.33
C GLY A 55 -1.70 5.00 -6.23
N LYS A 56 -0.95 6.04 -5.93
CA LYS A 56 0.24 6.44 -6.66
C LYS A 56 1.49 6.10 -5.86
N ALA A 57 2.46 5.48 -6.50
CA ALA A 57 3.77 5.26 -5.91
C ALA A 57 4.50 6.61 -5.77
N LEU A 58 4.99 6.92 -4.58
CA LEU A 58 5.81 8.11 -4.34
C LEU A 58 7.31 7.81 -4.43
N MET A 59 7.67 6.53 -4.51
CA MET A 59 9.04 6.02 -4.58
C MET A 59 9.13 4.88 -5.59
N ASN A 60 10.32 4.57 -6.08
CA ASN A 60 10.56 3.35 -6.87
C ASN A 60 10.77 2.12 -5.97
N SER A 61 10.82 0.92 -6.56
CA SER A 61 10.94 -0.35 -5.80
C SER A 61 12.20 -0.45 -4.94
N GLU A 62 13.32 0.08 -5.42
CA GLU A 62 14.62 0.03 -4.73
C GLU A 62 14.59 0.98 -3.54
N GLU A 63 14.06 2.19 -3.74
CA GLU A 63 13.88 3.18 -2.69
C GLU A 63 12.90 2.70 -1.60
N MET A 64 11.83 2.01 -1.98
CA MET A 64 10.90 1.42 -1.01
C MET A 64 11.55 0.35 -0.12
N PHE A 65 12.66 -0.23 -0.57
CA PHE A 65 13.42 -1.22 0.20
C PHE A 65 14.50 -0.57 1.08
N ASP A 66 15.20 0.45 0.56
CA ASP A 66 16.37 1.04 1.22
C ASP A 66 16.04 2.19 2.16
N LYS A 67 14.98 2.97 1.90
CA LYS A 67 14.68 4.22 2.62
C LYS A 67 13.49 4.05 3.55
N GLN A 68 13.53 4.75 4.68
CA GLN A 68 12.39 4.87 5.60
C GLN A 68 11.61 6.16 5.32
N ASP A 69 10.79 6.14 4.27
CA ASP A 69 9.93 7.27 3.89
C ASP A 69 8.52 6.80 3.47
N THR A 70 7.73 7.70 2.90
CA THR A 70 6.39 7.49 2.38
C THR A 70 6.45 6.81 1.01
N ALA A 71 6.01 5.56 0.93
CA ALA A 71 6.10 4.75 -0.28
C ALA A 71 4.99 5.05 -1.29
N ALA A 72 3.77 5.32 -0.83
CA ALA A 72 2.61 5.49 -1.70
C ALA A 72 1.50 6.33 -1.06
N SER A 73 0.75 7.03 -1.91
CA SER A 73 -0.44 7.77 -1.49
C SER A 73 -1.71 7.09 -2.04
N PRO A 74 -2.66 6.66 -1.19
CA PRO A 74 -3.94 6.10 -1.64
C PRO A 74 -4.83 7.17 -2.26
N GLU A 75 -5.44 6.87 -3.42
CA GLU A 75 -6.36 7.78 -4.11
C GLU A 75 -7.81 7.26 -4.08
N ASN A 76 -7.99 5.96 -4.36
CA ASN A 76 -9.31 5.33 -4.38
C ASN A 76 -9.33 4.15 -3.40
N VAL A 77 -9.99 4.32 -2.26
CA VAL A 77 -10.13 3.27 -1.25
C VAL A 77 -11.37 2.43 -1.53
N TYR A 78 -11.22 1.11 -1.51
CA TYR A 78 -12.28 0.14 -1.77
C TYR A 78 -12.60 -0.74 -0.57
N MET A 79 -11.66 -0.89 0.38
CA MET A 79 -11.87 -1.72 1.56
C MET A 79 -12.59 -0.94 2.66
N ASP A 80 -13.60 -1.58 3.23
CA ASP A 80 -14.31 -1.04 4.40
C ASP A 80 -13.36 -1.03 5.63
N PRO A 81 -13.13 0.14 6.26
CA PRO A 81 -12.24 0.27 7.42
C PRO A 81 -12.64 -0.58 8.63
N SER A 82 -13.91 -1.00 8.71
CA SER A 82 -14.44 -1.80 9.82
C SER A 82 -14.05 -3.29 9.76
N VAL A 83 -13.56 -3.76 8.62
CA VAL A 83 -13.16 -5.17 8.41
C VAL A 83 -11.88 -5.52 9.15
N TYR A 84 -10.97 -4.56 9.35
CA TYR A 84 -9.73 -4.74 10.11
C TYR A 84 -9.72 -3.84 11.37
N PRO A 85 -9.74 -4.42 12.59
CA PRO A 85 -9.76 -3.61 13.82
C PRO A 85 -8.46 -2.82 13.97
N LYS A 86 -8.54 -1.59 14.50
CA LYS A 86 -7.39 -0.73 14.83
C LYS A 86 -6.40 -1.49 15.72
N ARG A 87 -5.30 -1.98 15.14
CA ARG A 87 -4.15 -2.52 15.89
C ARG A 87 -2.99 -1.53 15.83
N TRP A 88 -3.19 -0.34 16.38
CA TRP A 88 -2.09 0.51 16.82
C TRP A 88 -1.92 0.23 18.31
N LYS A 89 -0.92 -0.56 18.70
CA LYS A 89 -0.49 -0.55 20.10
C LYS A 89 0.30 0.74 20.29
N GLN A 90 -0.16 1.59 21.21
CA GLN A 90 0.66 2.64 21.80
C GLN A 90 1.92 2.05 22.43
#